data_AF-A0A0R1NVG2-F1
#
_entry.id   AF-A0A0R1NVG2-F1
#
_cell.length_a   1.000
_cell.length_b   1.000
_cell.length_c   1.000
_cell.angle_alpha   90.00
_cell.angle_beta   90.00
_cell.angle_gamma   90.00
#
_symmetry.space_group_name_H-M   'P 1'
#
loop_
_entity.id
_entity.type
_entity.pdbx_description
1 polymer ?
#
loop_
_entity_poly.entity_id
_entity_poly.type
_entity_poly.pdbx_seq_one_letter_code
_entity_poly.pdbx_strand_id
1 'polypeptide(L)'
;MRNNVKLLSIISIAAALAGGTITALNNNVETAANSTVEAASITLPSGYTKSAIIKWNQTGRASKALINASKKGMIENTYSGAGSDDTLVNVTNLSHSQKVELSKYTLSLINSARHQLGKKSWTYKAGALHFADRVAEQYYSHNKSCWDADHYVPGIKRAAKASGLNSRVSQVYEDEAALPISSTYHTNMRTMSALKNQIHFNVKQMLFGGFYGSYSQMNDSSRYTEWEHAGDLLGCRTKHYDAKTKYFGISFSGLRGDSSKISVHMMGVAKRYIQNYKKFNR
;
A
#
# COMPACT_ATOMS: atom_id res chain seq x y z
N MET A 1 -23.32 16.07 -1.21
CA MET A 1 -22.99 14.82 -1.93
C MET A 1 -21.47 14.76 -2.03
N ARG A 2 -20.82 13.84 -1.31
CA ARG A 2 -19.36 13.66 -1.40
C ARG A 2 -19.09 12.82 -2.65
N ASN A 3 -18.45 13.41 -3.65
CA ASN A 3 -17.99 12.67 -4.82
C ASN A 3 -16.80 11.83 -4.38
N ASN A 4 -17.00 10.52 -4.20
CA ASN A 4 -15.91 9.55 -4.00
C ASN A 4 -15.14 9.43 -5.32
N VAL A 5 -14.15 10.30 -5.53
CA VAL A 5 -13.25 10.21 -6.68
C VAL A 5 -12.18 9.18 -6.32
N LYS A 6 -12.35 7.97 -6.89
CA LYS A 6 -11.58 6.76 -6.62
C LYS A 6 -10.17 6.83 -7.19
N LEU A 7 -9.20 6.17 -6.52
CA LEU A 7 -7.87 5.88 -7.07
C LEU A 7 -7.99 4.91 -8.26
N LEU A 8 -8.18 5.46 -9.46
CA LEU A 8 -7.98 4.76 -10.72
C LEU A 8 -6.56 5.07 -11.22
N SER A 9 -5.63 4.13 -11.05
CA SER A 9 -4.30 4.21 -11.67
C SER A 9 -4.39 3.63 -13.09
N ILE A 10 -4.18 4.46 -14.10
CA ILE A 10 -3.88 4.03 -15.47
C ILE A 10 -2.40 4.37 -15.65
N ILE A 11 -1.52 3.37 -15.55
CA ILE A 11 -0.08 3.58 -15.72
C ILE A 11 0.30 3.15 -17.14
N SER A 12 0.57 4.12 -18.01
CA SER A 12 1.36 3.91 -19.22
C SER A 12 2.84 3.97 -18.83
N ILE A 13 3.51 2.82 -18.76
CA ILE A 13 4.96 2.77 -18.56
C ILE A 13 5.62 2.78 -19.93
N ALA A 14 6.31 3.86 -20.28
CA ALA A 14 7.40 3.79 -21.24
C ALA A 14 8.63 3.29 -20.47
N ALA A 15 9.01 2.03 -20.68
CA ALA A 15 10.22 1.47 -20.10
C ALA A 15 11.43 2.03 -20.86
N ALA A 16 12.19 2.92 -20.24
CA ALA A 16 13.54 3.21 -20.69
C ALA A 16 14.44 2.04 -20.27
N LEU A 17 14.62 1.07 -21.16
CA LEU A 17 15.70 0.09 -21.08
C LEU A 17 17.02 0.83 -21.29
N ALA A 18 17.69 1.21 -20.20
CA ALA A 18 19.09 1.60 -20.28
C ALA A 18 19.90 0.32 -20.48
N GLY A 19 20.40 0.14 -21.71
CA GLY A 19 21.27 -0.97 -22.08
C GLY A 19 22.55 -0.98 -21.27
N GLY A 20 22.77 -2.07 -20.53
CA GLY A 20 24.06 -2.44 -19.99
C GLY A 20 24.73 -3.42 -20.93
N THR A 21 25.86 -3.01 -21.50
CA THR A 21 26.78 -3.83 -22.28
C THR A 21 27.16 -5.13 -21.55
N ILE A 22 27.10 -6.25 -22.25
CA ILE A 22 27.61 -7.54 -21.80
C ILE A 22 29.13 -7.50 -21.90
N THR A 23 29.82 -7.68 -20.77
CA THR A 23 31.18 -8.20 -20.75
C THR A 23 31.25 -9.26 -19.65
N ALA A 24 31.36 -10.51 -20.07
CA ALA A 24 31.63 -11.65 -19.21
C ALA A 24 33.09 -11.60 -18.74
N LEU A 25 33.31 -11.74 -17.43
CA LEU A 25 34.54 -12.32 -16.87
C LEU A 25 34.18 -13.12 -15.62
N ASN A 26 34.37 -14.43 -15.75
CA ASN A 26 34.28 -15.42 -14.70
C ASN A 26 35.52 -15.32 -13.81
N ASN A 27 35.37 -15.33 -12.49
CA ASN A 27 36.31 -15.95 -11.54
C ASN A 27 35.70 -15.99 -10.13
N ASN A 28 35.71 -17.19 -9.57
CA ASN A 28 35.24 -17.54 -8.23
C ASN A 28 36.04 -16.82 -7.13
N VAL A 29 35.34 -16.04 -6.30
CA VAL A 29 35.65 -15.91 -4.87
C VAL A 29 34.32 -15.75 -4.13
N GLU A 30 33.94 -16.76 -3.35
CA GLU A 30 32.93 -16.62 -2.30
C GLU A 30 33.39 -15.53 -1.33
N THR A 31 32.77 -14.37 -1.43
CA THR A 31 32.67 -13.43 -0.31
C THR A 31 31.19 -13.18 -0.12
N ALA A 32 30.68 -13.62 1.03
CA ALA A 32 29.37 -13.23 1.51
C ALA A 32 29.37 -11.72 1.71
N ALA A 33 29.09 -10.97 0.65
CA ALA A 33 28.76 -9.57 0.74
C ALA A 33 27.44 -9.51 1.49
N ASN A 34 27.50 -9.07 2.75
CA ASN A 34 26.36 -8.51 3.45
C ASN A 34 25.94 -7.24 2.68
N SER A 35 25.28 -7.42 1.55
CA SER A 35 24.58 -6.36 0.86
C SER A 35 23.45 -5.95 1.79
N THR A 36 23.68 -4.91 2.58
CA THR A 36 22.60 -4.23 3.29
C THR A 36 21.72 -3.61 2.21
N VAL A 37 20.77 -4.40 1.72
CA VAL A 37 19.72 -3.93 0.81
C VAL A 37 19.11 -2.71 1.46
N GLU A 38 19.23 -1.56 0.80
CA GLU A 38 18.70 -0.30 1.30
C GLU A 38 17.21 -0.48 1.59
N ALA A 39 16.78 -0.15 2.81
CA ALA A 39 15.38 -0.28 3.18
C ALA A 39 14.55 0.72 2.36
N ALA A 40 13.48 0.24 1.73
CA ALA A 40 12.59 1.11 0.97
C ALA A 40 12.03 2.23 1.86
N SER A 41 12.04 3.48 1.37
CA SER A 41 11.59 4.63 2.14
C SER A 41 10.78 5.62 1.32
N ILE A 42 9.94 6.38 2.03
CA ILE A 42 9.27 7.60 1.59
C ILE A 42 9.75 8.77 2.45
N THR A 43 10.05 9.88 1.79
CA THR A 43 10.35 11.20 2.37
C THR A 43 9.15 12.12 2.23
N LEU A 44 8.70 12.70 3.34
CA LEU A 44 7.63 13.69 3.35
C LEU A 44 8.19 15.06 2.92
N PRO A 45 7.59 15.71 1.93
CA PRO A 45 8.08 16.99 1.44
C PRO A 45 7.80 18.10 2.45
N SER A 46 8.59 19.17 2.39
CA SER A 46 8.39 20.35 3.24
C SER A 46 6.96 20.89 3.10
N GLY A 47 6.34 21.22 4.24
CA GLY A 47 4.95 21.65 4.32
C GLY A 47 3.91 20.52 4.44
N TYR A 48 4.31 19.25 4.26
CA TYR A 48 3.45 18.10 4.49
C TYR A 48 3.40 17.75 5.99
N THR A 49 2.44 18.31 6.72
CA THR A 49 2.41 18.25 8.20
C THR A 49 1.25 17.41 8.75
N LYS A 50 1.45 16.85 9.95
CA LYS A 50 0.40 16.15 10.72
C LYS A 50 -0.88 16.99 10.86
N SER A 51 -0.75 18.28 11.16
CA SER A 51 -1.91 19.17 11.36
C SER A 51 -2.70 19.40 10.08
N ALA A 52 -2.04 19.47 8.92
CA ALA A 52 -2.71 19.59 7.64
C ALA A 52 -3.53 18.34 7.30
N ILE A 53 -2.98 17.14 7.52
CA ILE A 53 -3.68 15.86 7.30
C ILE A 53 -4.88 15.72 8.23
N ILE A 54 -4.70 16.02 9.53
CA ILE A 54 -5.80 15.99 10.50
C ILE A 54 -6.89 16.99 10.12
N LYS A 55 -6.52 18.21 9.73
CA LYS A 55 -7.50 19.23 9.31
C LYS A 55 -8.31 18.75 8.12
N TRP A 56 -7.68 18.11 7.14
CA TRP A 56 -8.40 17.52 6.02
C TRP A 56 -9.36 16.43 6.51
N ASN A 57 -8.90 15.49 7.34
CA ASN A 57 -9.75 14.39 7.84
C ASN A 57 -10.96 14.87 8.66
N GLN A 58 -10.85 16.04 9.31
CA GLN A 58 -11.95 16.63 10.08
C GLN A 58 -12.92 17.47 9.22
N THR A 59 -12.47 18.01 8.08
CA THR A 59 -13.23 19.02 7.33
C THR A 59 -13.54 18.65 5.88
N GLY A 60 -12.85 17.64 5.33
CA GLY A 60 -12.86 17.29 3.91
C GLY A 60 -12.24 18.36 2.99
N ARG A 61 -11.50 19.34 3.53
CA ARG A 61 -10.97 20.49 2.78
C ARG A 61 -9.45 20.55 2.85
N ALA A 62 -8.81 20.40 1.69
CA ALA A 62 -7.36 20.53 1.57
C ALA A 62 -6.97 22.00 1.41
N SER A 63 -5.89 22.41 2.06
CA SER A 63 -5.27 23.70 1.77
C SER A 63 -4.43 23.61 0.49
N LYS A 64 -4.23 24.74 -0.19
CA LYS A 64 -3.30 24.84 -1.33
C LYS A 64 -1.89 24.36 -0.96
N ALA A 65 -1.45 24.62 0.28
CA ALA A 65 -0.17 24.15 0.80
C ALA A 65 -0.10 22.61 0.88
N LEU A 66 -1.14 21.94 1.39
CA LEU A 66 -1.18 20.48 1.48
C LEU A 66 -1.21 19.83 0.08
N ILE A 67 -1.97 20.40 -0.85
CA ILE A 67 -1.99 19.93 -2.25
C ILE A 67 -0.62 20.09 -2.89
N ASN A 68 0.01 21.27 -2.76
CA ASN A 68 1.34 21.52 -3.33
C ASN A 68 2.41 20.60 -2.73
N ALA A 69 2.38 20.38 -1.41
CA ALA A 69 3.26 19.43 -0.77
C ALA A 69 3.00 18.00 -1.29
N SER A 70 1.74 17.59 -1.46
CA SER A 70 1.40 16.27 -1.98
C SER A 70 1.89 16.06 -3.42
N LYS A 71 1.80 17.07 -4.28
CA LYS A 71 2.40 17.04 -5.63
C LYS A 71 3.91 16.79 -5.58
N LYS A 72 4.62 17.54 -4.73
CA LYS A 72 6.06 17.32 -4.51
C LYS A 72 6.34 15.90 -4.03
N GLY A 73 5.55 15.40 -3.08
CA GLY A 73 5.68 14.03 -2.56
C GLY A 73 5.50 12.97 -3.64
N MET A 74 4.50 13.14 -4.52
CA MET A 74 4.31 12.26 -5.67
C MET A 74 5.47 12.31 -6.67
N ILE A 75 6.09 13.48 -6.89
CA ILE A 75 7.17 13.67 -7.87
C ILE A 75 8.53 13.21 -7.32
N GLU A 76 8.88 13.62 -6.10
CA GLU A 76 10.22 13.47 -5.52
C GLU A 76 10.48 12.06 -4.97
N ASN A 77 9.45 11.32 -4.55
CA ASN A 77 9.63 9.94 -4.07
C ASN A 77 9.71 8.97 -5.26
N THR A 78 10.87 8.79 -5.86
CA THR A 78 11.08 7.81 -6.93
C THR A 78 11.41 6.43 -6.35
N TYR A 79 11.05 5.36 -7.07
CA TYR A 79 11.36 4.01 -6.63
C TYR A 79 12.88 3.79 -6.73
N SER A 80 13.53 3.45 -5.62
CA SER A 80 14.99 3.30 -5.54
C SER A 80 15.52 1.96 -6.04
N GLY A 81 14.65 1.00 -6.37
CA GLY A 81 15.09 -0.39 -6.62
C GLY A 81 15.38 -1.18 -5.34
N ALA A 82 15.03 -0.65 -4.15
CA ALA A 82 15.21 -1.31 -2.87
C ALA A 82 14.63 -2.73 -2.86
N GLY A 83 15.53 -3.72 -2.72
CA GLY A 83 15.18 -5.13 -2.77
C GLY A 83 14.73 -5.60 -4.16
N SER A 84 15.34 -5.11 -5.24
CA SER A 84 15.07 -5.64 -6.58
C SER A 84 15.26 -7.15 -6.63
N ASP A 85 14.30 -7.82 -7.23
CA ASP A 85 14.24 -9.27 -7.41
C ASP A 85 13.41 -9.52 -8.68
N ASP A 86 14.05 -10.08 -9.71
CA ASP A 86 13.42 -10.30 -11.00
C ASP A 86 12.66 -11.63 -11.09
N THR A 87 12.53 -12.34 -9.96
CA THR A 87 11.68 -13.53 -9.84
C THR A 87 10.26 -13.20 -10.29
N LEU A 88 9.79 -13.91 -11.32
CA LEU A 88 8.44 -13.81 -11.82
C LEU A 88 7.47 -14.58 -10.89
N VAL A 89 6.42 -13.91 -10.43
CA VAL A 89 5.44 -14.46 -9.48
C VAL A 89 4.01 -14.26 -9.97
N ASN A 90 3.14 -15.19 -9.58
CA ASN A 90 1.69 -15.01 -9.69
C ASN A 90 1.21 -14.25 -8.45
N VAL A 91 0.79 -12.99 -8.63
CA VAL A 91 0.40 -12.09 -7.54
C VAL A 91 -0.79 -12.62 -6.73
N THR A 92 -1.69 -13.36 -7.38
CA THR A 92 -2.86 -13.98 -6.72
C THR A 92 -2.55 -15.34 -6.06
N ASN A 93 -1.31 -15.82 -6.20
CA ASN A 93 -0.87 -17.10 -5.64
C ASN A 93 0.60 -17.01 -5.14
N LEU A 94 0.86 -16.02 -4.28
CA LEU A 94 2.18 -15.80 -3.67
C LEU A 94 2.45 -16.84 -2.57
N SER A 95 3.71 -17.26 -2.47
CA SER A 95 4.19 -18.05 -1.33
C SER A 95 4.13 -17.25 -0.03
N HIS A 96 4.16 -17.94 1.11
CA HIS A 96 4.18 -17.26 2.40
C HIS A 96 5.38 -16.31 2.55
N SER A 97 6.59 -16.74 2.13
CA SER A 97 7.78 -15.90 2.23
C SER A 97 7.66 -14.62 1.40
N GLN A 98 7.13 -14.70 0.17
CA GLN A 98 6.88 -13.54 -0.68
C GLN A 98 5.87 -12.57 -0.04
N LYS A 99 4.79 -13.08 0.57
CA LYS A 99 3.83 -12.22 1.29
C LYS A 99 4.46 -11.53 2.50
N VAL A 100 5.31 -12.22 3.26
CA VAL A 100 6.04 -11.63 4.39
C VAL A 100 6.99 -10.54 3.91
N GLU A 101 7.71 -10.79 2.83
CA GLU A 101 8.64 -9.85 2.22
C GLU A 101 7.92 -8.58 1.76
N LEU A 102 6.83 -8.70 1.01
CA LEU A 102 6.03 -7.55 0.56
C LEU A 102 5.40 -6.80 1.74
N SER A 103 4.98 -7.52 2.79
CA SER A 103 4.46 -6.90 4.02
C SER A 103 5.53 -6.04 4.70
N LYS A 104 6.76 -6.55 4.83
CA LYS A 104 7.88 -5.82 5.44
C LYS A 104 8.34 -4.65 4.57
N TYR A 105 8.40 -4.85 3.25
CA TYR A 105 8.71 -3.80 2.28
C TYR A 105 7.71 -2.63 2.40
N THR A 106 6.41 -2.92 2.33
CA THR A 106 5.34 -1.90 2.47
C THR A 106 5.42 -1.21 3.82
N LEU A 107 5.67 -1.97 4.89
CA LEU A 107 5.82 -1.43 6.24
C LEU A 107 7.02 -0.49 6.36
N SER A 108 8.12 -0.75 5.65
CA SER A 108 9.29 0.15 5.61
C SER A 108 8.92 1.52 5.06
N LEU A 109 8.20 1.55 3.93
CA LEU A 109 7.68 2.79 3.32
C LEU A 109 6.78 3.58 4.27
N ILE A 110 5.82 2.89 4.90
CA ILE A 110 4.88 3.51 5.84
C ILE A 110 5.65 4.05 7.06
N ASN A 111 6.55 3.24 7.63
CA ASN A 111 7.26 3.62 8.84
C ASN A 111 8.24 4.77 8.61
N SER A 112 8.94 4.85 7.48
CA SER A 112 9.83 5.98 7.19
C SER A 112 9.06 7.30 7.17
N ALA A 113 7.86 7.33 6.57
CA ALA A 113 6.99 8.49 6.57
C ALA A 113 6.45 8.81 7.99
N ARG A 114 6.06 7.78 8.75
CA ARG A 114 5.61 7.92 10.15
C ARG A 114 6.69 8.55 11.04
N HIS A 115 7.95 8.15 10.89
CA HIS A 115 9.06 8.66 11.69
C HIS A 115 9.27 10.17 11.51
N GLN A 116 9.13 10.68 10.29
CA GLN A 116 9.23 12.11 9.99
C GLN A 116 8.12 12.95 10.65
N LEU A 117 7.02 12.32 11.06
CA LEU A 117 5.94 12.95 11.83
C LEU A 117 6.00 12.65 13.34
N GLY A 118 7.12 12.10 13.83
CA GLY A 118 7.32 11.71 15.22
C GLY A 118 6.39 10.57 15.68
N LYS A 119 5.94 9.73 14.75
CA LYS A 119 5.03 8.61 15.05
C LYS A 119 5.81 7.33 15.30
N LYS A 120 5.29 6.49 16.19
CA LYS A 120 5.85 5.14 16.45
C LYS A 120 5.65 4.24 15.24
N SER A 121 6.61 3.37 15.00
CA SER A 121 6.55 2.35 13.94
C SER A 121 5.38 1.39 14.16
N TRP A 122 4.77 0.97 13.07
CA TRP A 122 3.97 -0.24 13.03
C TRP A 122 4.87 -1.45 12.92
N THR A 123 4.32 -2.63 13.19
CA THR A 123 5.08 -3.88 13.23
C THR A 123 4.40 -4.93 12.36
N TYR A 124 5.20 -5.67 11.59
CA TYR A 124 4.71 -6.85 10.90
C TYR A 124 4.19 -7.87 11.93
N LYS A 125 3.07 -8.53 11.62
CA LYS A 125 2.56 -9.65 12.41
C LYS A 125 1.90 -10.67 11.49
N ALA A 126 2.24 -11.95 11.66
CA ALA A 126 1.62 -13.04 10.91
C ALA A 126 0.08 -13.01 10.99
N GLY A 127 -0.49 -12.72 12.17
CA GLY A 127 -1.93 -12.57 12.35
C GLY A 127 -2.59 -11.47 11.51
N ALA A 128 -1.89 -10.36 11.28
CA ALA A 128 -2.38 -9.30 10.40
C ALA A 128 -2.31 -9.73 8.92
N LEU A 129 -1.27 -10.47 8.53
CA LEU A 129 -1.16 -11.07 7.20
C LEU A 129 -2.24 -12.13 6.94
N HIS A 130 -2.49 -13.04 7.89
CA HIS A 130 -3.59 -14.01 7.79
C HIS A 130 -4.96 -13.34 7.70
N PHE A 131 -5.14 -12.21 8.39
CA PHE A 131 -6.35 -11.40 8.23
C PHE A 131 -6.44 -10.77 6.83
N ALA A 132 -5.35 -10.22 6.29
CA ALA A 132 -5.30 -9.72 4.92
C ALA A 132 -5.66 -10.80 3.89
N ASP A 133 -5.12 -12.01 4.04
CA ASP A 133 -5.45 -13.15 3.18
C ASP A 133 -6.95 -13.52 3.25
N ARG A 134 -7.54 -13.49 4.46
CA ARG A 134 -8.98 -13.72 4.61
C ARG A 134 -9.81 -12.62 3.95
N VAL A 135 -9.37 -11.37 3.98
CA VAL A 135 -10.07 -10.27 3.30
C VAL A 135 -9.98 -10.46 1.78
N ALA A 136 -8.79 -10.73 1.25
CA ALA A 136 -8.58 -11.02 -0.17
C ALA A 136 -9.47 -12.19 -0.66
N GLU A 137 -9.59 -13.25 0.14
CA GLU A 137 -10.48 -14.38 -0.16
C GLU A 137 -11.96 -13.95 -0.17
N GLN A 138 -12.38 -13.08 0.76
CA GLN A 138 -13.75 -12.55 0.74
C GLN A 138 -14.04 -11.73 -0.51
N TYR A 139 -13.08 -10.93 -0.98
CA TYR A 139 -13.20 -10.18 -2.22
C TYR A 139 -13.31 -11.13 -3.43
N TYR A 140 -12.37 -12.06 -3.58
CA TYR A 140 -12.35 -13.01 -4.69
C TYR A 140 -13.59 -13.92 -4.74
N SER A 141 -13.99 -14.50 -3.60
CA SER A 141 -15.13 -15.42 -3.53
C SER A 141 -16.47 -14.76 -3.83
N HIS A 142 -16.59 -13.45 -3.62
CA HIS A 142 -17.82 -12.69 -3.82
C HIS A 142 -17.77 -11.77 -5.06
N ASN A 143 -16.76 -11.95 -5.91
CA ASN A 143 -16.54 -11.15 -7.12
C ASN A 143 -16.55 -9.63 -6.83
N LYS A 144 -15.80 -9.23 -5.81
CA LYS A 144 -15.61 -7.83 -5.40
C LYS A 144 -14.19 -7.38 -5.68
N SER A 145 -14.00 -6.07 -5.82
CA SER A 145 -12.69 -5.47 -6.07
C SER A 145 -12.64 -4.00 -5.66
N CYS A 146 -11.45 -3.43 -5.60
CA CYS A 146 -11.21 -2.00 -5.39
C CYS A 146 -11.86 -1.07 -6.44
N TRP A 147 -12.33 -1.63 -7.57
CA TRP A 147 -13.08 -0.88 -8.57
C TRP A 147 -14.57 -0.73 -8.22
N ASP A 148 -15.08 -1.49 -7.25
CA ASP A 148 -16.43 -1.33 -6.70
C ASP A 148 -16.62 0.05 -6.04
N ALA A 149 -17.87 0.44 -5.81
CA ALA A 149 -18.23 1.77 -5.28
C ALA A 149 -17.57 2.12 -3.94
N ASP A 150 -17.34 1.11 -3.11
CA ASP A 150 -16.82 1.21 -1.75
C ASP A 150 -16.14 -0.11 -1.38
N HIS A 151 -15.41 -0.11 -0.26
CA HIS A 151 -14.84 -1.31 0.33
C HIS A 151 -15.91 -2.39 0.52
N TYR A 152 -15.50 -3.67 0.42
CA TYR A 152 -16.39 -4.78 0.68
C TYR A 152 -16.56 -5.04 2.19
N VAL A 153 -17.18 -4.09 2.89
CA VAL A 153 -17.38 -4.09 4.35
C VAL A 153 -17.98 -5.40 4.87
N PRO A 154 -19.01 -6.02 4.25
CA PRO A 154 -19.52 -7.31 4.70
C PRO A 154 -18.45 -8.41 4.74
N GLY A 155 -17.58 -8.46 3.72
CA GLY A 155 -16.45 -9.40 3.66
C GLY A 155 -15.42 -9.12 4.75
N ILE A 156 -15.02 -7.86 4.91
CA ILE A 156 -14.06 -7.43 5.94
C ILE A 156 -14.55 -7.80 7.34
N LYS A 157 -15.84 -7.62 7.65
CA LYS A 157 -16.43 -8.01 8.95
C LYS A 157 -16.41 -9.52 9.18
N ARG A 158 -16.68 -10.33 8.15
CA ARG A 158 -16.58 -11.80 8.24
C ARG A 158 -15.13 -12.24 8.47
N ALA A 159 -14.18 -11.67 7.73
CA ALA A 159 -12.75 -11.92 7.91
C ALA A 159 -12.28 -11.49 9.31
N ALA A 160 -12.72 -10.33 9.82
CA ALA A 160 -12.41 -9.86 11.16
C ALA A 160 -12.89 -10.84 12.24
N LYS A 161 -14.15 -11.31 12.16
CA LYS A 161 -14.69 -12.34 13.06
C LYS A 161 -13.88 -13.64 12.99
N ALA A 162 -13.52 -14.07 11.78
CA ALA A 162 -12.69 -15.25 11.56
C ALA A 162 -11.27 -15.08 12.15
N SER A 163 -10.73 -13.86 12.20
CA SER A 163 -9.42 -13.54 12.78
C SER A 163 -9.42 -13.18 14.26
N GLY A 164 -10.56 -13.28 14.95
CA GLY A 164 -10.64 -12.92 16.37
C GLY A 164 -10.54 -11.41 16.62
N LEU A 165 -10.87 -10.62 15.60
CA LEU A 165 -10.96 -9.18 15.65
C LEU A 165 -12.40 -8.73 15.87
N ASN A 166 -12.57 -7.50 16.34
CA ASN A 166 -13.87 -6.89 16.52
C ASN A 166 -14.57 -6.73 15.16
N SER A 167 -15.60 -7.53 14.91
CA SER A 167 -16.39 -7.47 13.68
C SER A 167 -17.63 -6.58 13.78
N ARG A 168 -17.83 -5.90 14.93
CA ARG A 168 -18.98 -5.01 15.16
C ARG A 168 -18.69 -3.57 14.76
N VAL A 169 -17.41 -3.21 14.65
CA VAL A 169 -16.98 -1.94 14.07
C VAL A 169 -17.16 -1.95 12.55
N SER A 170 -17.16 -0.76 11.94
CA SER A 170 -17.14 -0.61 10.49
C SER A 170 -15.80 -1.07 9.87
N GLN A 171 -15.53 -0.69 8.64
CA GLN A 171 -14.21 -0.77 8.02
C GLN A 171 -13.27 0.22 8.76
N VAL A 172 -12.39 -0.32 9.61
CA VAL A 172 -11.34 0.44 10.34
C VAL A 172 -9.94 -0.16 10.15
N TYR A 173 -9.81 -1.09 9.20
CA TYR A 173 -8.71 -2.02 9.11
C TYR A 173 -7.94 -1.93 7.80
N GLU A 174 -8.60 -1.61 6.70
CA GLU A 174 -8.06 -1.76 5.36
C GLU A 174 -7.80 -0.40 4.71
N ASP A 175 -6.65 -0.29 4.08
CA ASP A 175 -6.37 0.70 3.04
C ASP A 175 -6.27 -0.08 1.71
N GLU A 176 -7.15 0.21 0.75
CA GLU A 176 -7.30 -0.56 -0.49
C GLU A 176 -6.73 0.19 -1.70
N ALA A 177 -6.05 -0.53 -2.60
CA ALA A 177 -5.54 0.02 -3.86
C ALA A 177 -5.71 -0.97 -5.02
N ALA A 178 -5.35 -0.51 -6.22
CA ALA A 178 -5.26 -1.31 -7.43
C ALA A 178 -3.81 -1.43 -7.90
N LEU A 179 -3.44 -2.61 -8.40
CA LEU A 179 -2.27 -2.72 -9.28
C LEU A 179 -2.60 -2.15 -10.67
N PRO A 180 -1.60 -1.60 -11.40
CA PRO A 180 -1.83 -1.03 -12.71
C PRO A 180 -2.23 -2.09 -13.75
N ILE A 181 -3.10 -1.67 -14.65
CA ILE A 181 -3.54 -2.43 -15.83
C ILE A 181 -2.95 -1.76 -17.06
N SER A 182 -2.18 -2.52 -17.85
CA SER A 182 -1.57 -2.06 -19.10
C SER A 182 -1.31 -3.25 -20.03
N SER A 183 -0.83 -3.00 -21.25
CA SER A 183 -0.38 -4.06 -22.15
C SER A 183 0.74 -4.91 -21.55
N THR A 184 1.61 -4.35 -20.70
CA THR A 184 2.62 -5.10 -19.94
C THR A 184 2.01 -5.89 -18.77
N TYR A 185 0.90 -5.39 -18.23
CA TYR A 185 0.31 -5.81 -16.96
C TYR A 185 -1.13 -6.29 -17.13
N HIS A 186 -1.39 -7.09 -18.17
CA HIS A 186 -2.71 -7.61 -18.52
C HIS A 186 -3.02 -8.99 -17.90
N THR A 187 -2.10 -9.54 -17.09
CA THR A 187 -2.27 -10.79 -16.35
C THR A 187 -1.93 -10.60 -14.86
N ASN A 188 -1.98 -11.68 -14.08
CA ASN A 188 -1.57 -11.71 -12.68
C ASN A 188 -0.07 -11.96 -12.46
N MET A 189 0.74 -11.97 -13.53
CA MET A 189 2.18 -12.21 -13.44
C MET A 189 2.96 -10.92 -13.30
N ARG A 190 3.83 -10.82 -12.31
CA ARG A 190 4.74 -9.67 -12.09
C ARG A 190 6.09 -10.18 -11.61
N THR A 191 7.18 -9.48 -11.91
CA THR A 191 8.41 -9.69 -11.14
C THR A 191 8.23 -9.11 -9.73
N MET A 192 8.95 -9.63 -8.74
CA MET A 192 8.93 -9.06 -7.38
C MET A 192 9.38 -7.59 -7.40
N SER A 193 10.37 -7.22 -8.24
CA SER A 193 10.76 -5.83 -8.53
C SER A 193 9.59 -4.97 -9.00
N ALA A 194 8.84 -5.45 -10.00
CA ALA A 194 7.70 -4.71 -10.53
C ALA A 194 6.60 -4.56 -9.48
N LEU A 195 6.32 -5.61 -8.71
CA LEU A 195 5.31 -5.59 -7.67
C LEU A 195 5.68 -4.61 -6.53
N LYS A 196 6.95 -4.58 -6.11
CA LYS A 196 7.47 -3.61 -5.11
C LYS A 196 7.38 -2.18 -5.60
N ASN A 197 7.69 -1.92 -6.87
CA ASN A 197 7.51 -0.60 -7.49
C ASN A 197 6.03 -0.18 -7.50
N GLN A 198 5.13 -1.09 -7.86
CA GLN A 198 3.68 -0.84 -7.88
C GLN A 198 3.13 -0.56 -6.48
N ILE A 199 3.55 -1.33 -5.47
CA ILE A 199 3.22 -1.09 -4.06
C ILE A 199 3.76 0.27 -3.60
N HIS A 200 5.00 0.60 -3.95
CA HIS A 200 5.58 1.90 -3.63
C HIS A 200 4.75 3.05 -4.20
N PHE A 201 4.30 2.91 -5.44
CA PHE A 201 3.39 3.86 -6.06
C PHE A 201 2.04 3.93 -5.33
N ASN A 202 1.41 2.82 -4.98
CA ASN A 202 0.15 2.82 -4.23
C ASN A 202 0.29 3.51 -2.86
N VAL A 203 1.36 3.23 -2.11
CA VAL A 203 1.62 3.91 -0.83
C VAL A 203 1.80 5.41 -1.06
N LYS A 204 2.53 5.83 -2.09
CA LYS A 204 2.63 7.25 -2.44
C LYS A 204 1.27 7.88 -2.72
N GLN A 205 0.42 7.24 -3.53
CA GLN A 205 -0.92 7.76 -3.83
C GLN A 205 -1.74 7.95 -2.56
N MET A 206 -1.76 6.94 -1.69
CA MET A 206 -2.46 6.96 -0.40
C MET A 206 -1.94 8.05 0.53
N LEU A 207 -0.62 8.23 0.61
CA LEU A 207 -0.03 9.27 1.46
C LEU A 207 -0.24 10.66 0.88
N PHE A 208 -0.10 10.84 -0.43
CA PHE A 208 -0.06 12.16 -1.06
C PHE A 208 -1.35 12.48 -1.79
N GLY A 209 -2.47 12.51 -1.06
CA GLY A 209 -3.72 13.11 -1.50
C GLY A 209 -4.60 12.21 -2.34
N GLY A 210 -4.50 10.90 -2.19
CA GLY A 210 -5.34 9.95 -2.91
C GLY A 210 -5.21 10.07 -4.42
N PHE A 211 -3.98 10.38 -4.89
CA PHE A 211 -3.73 10.75 -6.27
C PHE A 211 -4.29 9.71 -7.25
N TYR A 212 -5.16 10.13 -8.15
CA TYR A 212 -5.66 9.28 -9.24
C TYR A 212 -5.15 9.78 -10.60
N GLY A 213 -4.40 8.93 -11.31
CA GLY A 213 -3.84 9.28 -12.62
C GLY A 213 -2.48 8.65 -12.88
N SER A 214 -1.85 9.09 -13.97
CA SER A 214 -0.52 8.68 -14.39
C SER A 214 0.57 9.67 -13.96
N TYR A 215 1.84 9.31 -14.14
CA TYR A 215 2.97 10.17 -13.79
C TYR A 215 2.91 11.57 -14.42
N SER A 216 2.46 11.69 -15.67
CA SER A 216 2.36 12.99 -16.35
C SER A 216 1.29 13.92 -15.75
N GLN A 217 0.36 13.36 -14.97
CA GLN A 217 -0.75 14.09 -14.36
C GLN A 217 -0.46 14.52 -12.92
N MET A 218 0.72 14.22 -12.37
CA MET A 218 1.05 14.55 -10.98
C MET A 218 1.03 16.06 -10.69
N ASN A 219 1.16 16.92 -11.69
CA ASN A 219 1.06 18.38 -11.51
C ASN A 219 -0.40 18.91 -11.47
N ASP A 220 -1.37 18.11 -11.91
CA ASP A 220 -2.79 18.46 -11.94
C ASP A 220 -3.39 18.36 -10.53
N SER A 221 -3.76 19.51 -9.96
CA SER A 221 -4.26 19.59 -8.59
C SER A 221 -5.65 18.97 -8.41
N SER A 222 -6.42 18.79 -9.50
CA SER A 222 -7.72 18.13 -9.46
C SER A 222 -7.62 16.62 -9.20
N ARG A 223 -6.42 16.05 -9.39
CA ARG A 223 -6.14 14.62 -9.17
C ARG A 223 -5.94 14.23 -7.71
N TYR A 224 -5.93 15.20 -6.80
CA TYR A 224 -5.67 15.01 -5.38
C TYR A 224 -6.97 15.19 -4.60
N THR A 225 -7.59 14.08 -4.21
CA THR A 225 -9.01 14.03 -3.85
C THR A 225 -9.24 13.70 -2.38
N GLU A 226 -8.35 12.96 -1.72
CA GLU A 226 -8.54 12.50 -0.34
C GLU A 226 -7.26 12.34 0.48
N TRP A 227 -7.36 12.47 1.82
CA TRP A 227 -6.26 12.16 2.77
C TRP A 227 -6.74 11.23 3.90
N GLU A 228 -7.80 10.46 3.68
CA GLU A 228 -8.28 9.41 4.58
C GLU A 228 -7.22 8.32 4.74
N HIS A 229 -6.69 7.79 3.63
CA HIS A 229 -5.63 6.78 3.67
C HIS A 229 -4.36 7.32 4.34
N ALA A 230 -3.95 8.55 4.01
CA ALA A 230 -2.85 9.22 4.70
C ALA A 230 -3.11 9.32 6.22
N GLY A 231 -4.35 9.64 6.60
CA GLY A 231 -4.79 9.65 7.99
C GLY A 231 -4.65 8.27 8.66
N ASP A 232 -5.04 7.19 7.99
CA ASP A 232 -4.97 5.84 8.54
C ASP A 232 -3.54 5.31 8.66
N LEU A 233 -2.74 5.47 7.61
CA LEU A 233 -1.35 4.98 7.54
C LEU A 233 -0.41 5.78 8.44
N LEU A 234 -0.59 7.11 8.52
CA LEU A 234 0.25 7.99 9.34
C LEU A 234 -0.29 8.18 10.76
N GLY A 235 -1.47 7.63 11.08
CA GLY A 235 -2.15 7.85 12.35
C GLY A 235 -2.43 9.33 12.60
N CYS A 236 -3.04 9.97 11.60
CA CYS A 236 -3.41 11.37 11.53
C CYS A 236 -4.90 11.58 11.13
N ARG A 237 -5.77 10.60 11.43
CA ARG A 237 -7.23 10.77 11.30
C ARG A 237 -7.74 11.78 12.34
N THR A 238 -7.18 11.76 13.55
CA THR A 238 -7.61 12.60 14.68
C THR A 238 -6.44 13.08 15.53
N LYS A 239 -6.70 14.04 16.44
CA LYS A 239 -5.68 14.49 17.41
C LYS A 239 -5.43 13.47 18.53
N HIS A 240 -6.43 12.67 18.90
CA HIS A 240 -6.44 11.94 20.19
C HIS A 240 -6.71 10.43 20.10
N TYR A 241 -7.38 9.93 19.06
CA TYR A 241 -7.93 8.57 19.05
C TYR A 241 -7.15 7.58 18.17
N ASP A 242 -6.17 8.09 17.42
CA ASP A 242 -5.40 7.25 16.49
C ASP A 242 -4.53 6.27 17.26
N ALA A 243 -4.53 5.01 16.81
CA ALA A 243 -3.69 4.00 17.43
C ALA A 243 -2.22 4.38 17.28
N LYS A 244 -1.49 4.44 18.40
CA LYS A 244 -0.05 4.75 18.41
C LYS A 244 0.75 3.78 17.54
N THR A 245 0.34 2.51 17.51
CA THR A 245 0.95 1.41 16.74
C THR A 245 -0.14 0.50 16.20
N LYS A 246 0.06 -0.09 15.02
CA LYS A 246 -0.75 -1.19 14.49
C LYS A 246 0.14 -2.40 14.13
N TYR A 247 -0.47 -3.57 14.08
CA TYR A 247 0.07 -4.74 13.39
C TYR A 247 -0.27 -4.66 11.91
N PHE A 248 0.66 -5.07 11.05
CA PHE A 248 0.54 -4.89 9.60
C PHE A 248 0.72 -6.18 8.81
N GLY A 249 -0.04 -6.30 7.72
CA GLY A 249 0.15 -7.29 6.66
C GLY A 249 -0.52 -6.81 5.36
N ILE A 250 -0.02 -7.29 4.21
CA ILE A 250 -0.58 -6.98 2.88
C ILE A 250 -0.97 -8.28 2.16
N SER A 251 -2.08 -8.25 1.43
CA SER A 251 -2.49 -9.35 0.54
C SER A 251 -3.14 -8.81 -0.74
N PHE A 252 -3.43 -9.70 -1.68
CA PHE A 252 -3.91 -9.36 -3.02
C PHE A 252 -5.08 -10.27 -3.41
N SER A 253 -6.08 -9.73 -4.09
CA SER A 253 -7.17 -10.51 -4.69
C SER A 253 -7.32 -10.19 -6.18
N GLY A 254 -7.53 -11.23 -7.00
CA GLY A 254 -7.96 -11.04 -8.39
C GLY A 254 -9.46 -10.78 -8.49
N LEU A 255 -9.93 -10.35 -9.67
CA LEU A 255 -11.35 -10.33 -10.03
C LEU A 255 -11.70 -11.56 -10.87
N ARG A 256 -12.85 -12.20 -10.64
CA ARG A 256 -13.25 -13.36 -11.45
C ARG A 256 -13.53 -12.92 -12.88
N GLY A 257 -12.99 -13.66 -13.85
CA GLY A 257 -13.15 -13.37 -15.27
C GLY A 257 -12.27 -12.23 -15.81
N ASP A 258 -11.43 -11.60 -14.96
CA ASP A 258 -10.49 -10.56 -15.40
C ASP A 258 -9.17 -10.68 -14.61
N SER A 259 -8.20 -11.39 -15.20
CA SER A 259 -6.90 -11.66 -14.56
C SER A 259 -5.98 -10.44 -14.49
N SER A 260 -6.33 -9.34 -15.16
CA SER A 260 -5.58 -8.09 -15.11
C SER A 260 -5.92 -7.26 -13.85
N LYS A 261 -7.11 -7.45 -13.30
CA LYS A 261 -7.63 -6.71 -12.15
C LYS A 261 -7.21 -7.34 -10.84
N ILE A 262 -6.30 -6.66 -10.16
CA ILE A 262 -5.78 -7.08 -8.86
C ILE A 262 -5.95 -5.95 -7.85
N SER A 263 -6.70 -6.23 -6.79
CA SER A 263 -6.85 -5.38 -5.63
C SER A 263 -5.74 -5.67 -4.62
N VAL A 264 -5.31 -4.62 -3.92
CA VAL A 264 -4.26 -4.65 -2.90
C VAL A 264 -4.90 -4.29 -1.56
N HIS A 265 -4.74 -5.16 -0.57
CA HIS A 265 -5.34 -5.02 0.75
C HIS A 265 -4.25 -4.77 1.80
N MET A 266 -4.07 -3.52 2.21
CA MET A 266 -3.12 -3.14 3.26
C MET A 266 -3.82 -3.12 4.62
N MET A 267 -3.50 -4.07 5.50
CA MET A 267 -4.24 -4.26 6.75
C MET A 267 -3.49 -3.70 7.95
N GLY A 268 -4.08 -2.71 8.60
CA GLY A 268 -3.61 -2.15 9.87
C GLY A 268 -4.51 -2.54 11.05
N VAL A 269 -4.01 -3.39 11.94
CA VAL A 269 -4.76 -3.87 13.12
C VAL A 269 -4.25 -3.20 14.40
N ALA A 270 -5.04 -2.30 14.98
CA ALA A 270 -4.77 -1.77 16.32
C ALA A 270 -5.09 -2.82 17.39
N LYS A 271 -4.25 -2.92 18.44
CA LYS A 271 -4.43 -3.88 19.55
C LYS A 271 -5.82 -3.85 20.19
N ARG A 272 -6.44 -2.66 20.29
CA ARG A 272 -7.80 -2.46 20.84
C ARG A 272 -8.90 -3.20 20.08
N TYR A 273 -8.65 -3.62 18.84
CA TYR A 273 -9.61 -4.35 18.03
C TYR A 273 -9.39 -5.87 18.07
N ILE A 274 -8.36 -6.37 18.77
CA ILE A 274 -8.12 -7.80 18.93
C ILE A 274 -8.93 -8.28 20.14
N GLN A 275 -9.95 -9.10 19.89
CA GLN A 275 -10.81 -9.68 20.93
C GLN A 275 -10.31 -11.06 21.38
N ASN A 276 -9.59 -11.77 20.51
CA ASN A 276 -9.02 -13.08 20.81
C ASN A 276 -7.61 -13.20 20.19
N TYR A 277 -6.58 -12.99 21.03
CA TYR A 277 -5.18 -13.06 20.62
C TYR A 277 -4.75 -14.46 20.16
N LYS A 278 -5.30 -15.53 20.74
CA LYS A 278 -5.01 -16.91 20.32
C LYS A 278 -5.50 -17.15 18.89
N LYS A 279 -6.67 -16.62 18.52
CA LYS A 279 -7.23 -16.72 17.18
C LYS A 279 -6.54 -15.78 16.19
N PHE A 280 -6.13 -14.61 16.64
CA PHE A 280 -5.42 -13.64 15.82
C PHE A 280 -4.00 -14.10 15.48
N ASN A 281 -3.28 -14.73 16.41
CA ASN A 281 -1.90 -15.16 16.19
C ASN A 281 -1.77 -16.52 15.46
N ARG A 282 -2.89 -17.14 15.07
CA ARG A 282 -2.95 -18.42 14.35
C ARG A 282 -2.97 -18.22 12.84
#